data_AF-A0A842RRL3-F1
#
_entry.id   AF-A0A842RRL3-F1
#
_cell.length_a   1.000
_cell.length_b   1.000
_cell.length_c   1.000
_cell.angle_alpha   90.00
_cell.angle_beta   90.00
_cell.angle_gamma   90.00
#
_symmetry.space_group_name_H-M   'P 1'
#
loop_
_entity.id
_entity.type
_entity.pdbx_description
1 polymer ?
#
loop_
_entity_poly.entity_id
_entity_poly.type
_entity_poly.pdbx_seq_one_letter_code
_entity_poly.pdbx_strand_id
1 'polypeptide(L)'
;MKLIFSRFDPNKQIIIIYSLPNQNISDDIQKNLRVFYEAYQDQTIEDQMIHLDIGSYLSYIFQQTSAWFPERKETLMLTLYFEEHENTHFFSDIMEETIKKLKEIPNFTKALYINTPHADNESYKIFGRTINILTDCFFEVSKLHATYNLGISEVLMLGYKGAGKTSIVDYLIHGKYISQNAPTLTPRVYDLVFNQIDFRVLDVCCKTHVKNILDDHPLEPGILPEAIVYVLDTTLEEEKQQDSITEFKEWIQYLNEKFPKKLFQKIPFLVLFNKIDLNPGFDIDQYSELYNDEDFNLNIKYSSSSVVDGQGLNDSFSWLVQNMKLTADY
;
A
#
# COMPACT_ATOMS: atom_id res chain seq x y z
N MET A 1 -1.92 -9.64 11.71
CA MET A 1 -0.60 -10.01 11.11
C MET A 1 -0.03 -11.27 11.76
N LYS A 2 0.64 -12.14 10.99
CA LYS A 2 1.35 -13.32 11.45
C LYS A 2 2.72 -13.44 10.78
N LEU A 3 3.75 -13.83 11.52
CA LEU A 3 5.04 -14.32 10.99
C LEU A 3 5.05 -15.84 11.05
N ILE A 4 5.35 -16.49 9.94
CA ILE A 4 5.31 -17.94 9.78
C ILE A 4 6.68 -18.40 9.28
N PHE A 5 7.35 -19.25 10.05
CA PHE A 5 8.56 -19.92 9.64
C PHE A 5 8.26 -21.39 9.37
N SER A 6 8.55 -21.83 8.15
CA SER A 6 8.18 -23.16 7.67
C SER A 6 9.30 -23.79 6.84
N ARG A 7 9.21 -25.12 6.70
CA ARG A 7 10.04 -25.90 5.79
C ARG A 7 9.17 -26.80 4.94
N PHE A 8 9.76 -27.33 3.88
CA PHE A 8 9.13 -28.31 3.03
C PHE A 8 9.74 -29.68 3.27
N ASP A 9 8.89 -30.69 3.40
CA ASP A 9 9.35 -32.07 3.44
C ASP A 9 9.63 -32.59 2.01
N PRO A 10 10.29 -33.75 1.86
CA PRO A 10 10.53 -34.37 0.55
C PRO A 10 9.25 -34.70 -0.24
N ASN A 11 8.10 -34.83 0.44
CA ASN A 11 6.79 -35.08 -0.17
C ASN A 11 6.04 -33.78 -0.52
N LYS A 12 6.72 -32.62 -0.45
CA LYS A 12 6.16 -31.29 -0.73
C LYS A 12 5.06 -30.85 0.25
N GLN A 13 5.03 -31.43 1.45
CA GLN A 13 4.18 -30.96 2.53
C GLN A 13 4.86 -29.82 3.29
N ILE A 14 4.07 -28.80 3.60
CA ILE A 14 4.51 -27.70 4.46
C ILE A 14 4.50 -28.17 5.90
N ILE A 15 5.65 -28.02 6.54
CA ILE A 15 5.81 -28.19 7.97
C ILE A 15 6.06 -26.81 8.58
N ILE A 16 5.08 -26.32 9.32
CA ILE A 16 5.23 -25.08 10.09
C ILE A 16 6.15 -25.39 11.27
N ILE A 17 7.29 -24.71 11.33
CA ILE A 17 8.28 -24.86 12.39
C ILE A 17 7.94 -23.93 13.55
N TYR A 18 7.56 -22.70 13.23
CA TYR A 18 7.22 -21.69 14.22
C TYR A 18 6.26 -20.65 13.65
N SER A 19 5.40 -20.08 14.50
CA SER A 19 4.53 -18.96 14.12
C SER A 19 4.37 -17.96 15.26
N LEU A 20 4.24 -16.68 14.89
CA LEU A 20 3.98 -15.56 15.78
C LEU A 20 2.80 -14.73 15.27
N PRO A 21 1.79 -14.42 16.09
CA PRO A 21 1.53 -15.02 17.40
C PRO A 21 1.33 -16.54 17.29
N ASN A 22 1.65 -17.27 18.36
CA ASN A 22 1.52 -18.73 18.40
C ASN A 22 0.03 -19.13 18.42
N GLN A 23 -0.55 -19.21 17.23
CA GLN A 23 -1.95 -19.53 16.97
C GLN A 23 -2.03 -20.55 15.83
N ASN A 24 -3.12 -21.30 15.79
CA ASN A 24 -3.41 -22.17 14.66
C ASN A 24 -3.42 -21.36 13.35
N ILE A 25 -2.71 -21.88 12.36
CA ILE A 25 -2.68 -21.35 11.00
C ILE A 25 -3.83 -22.01 10.24
N SER A 26 -4.74 -21.20 9.67
CA SER A 26 -5.92 -21.70 8.98
C SER A 26 -5.55 -22.55 7.77
N ASP A 27 -6.47 -23.42 7.34
CA ASP A 27 -6.27 -24.27 6.16
C ASP A 27 -6.07 -23.42 4.89
N ASP A 28 -6.70 -22.26 4.80
CA ASP A 28 -6.52 -21.32 3.68
C ASP A 28 -5.12 -20.74 3.62
N ILE A 29 -4.56 -20.31 4.77
CA ILE A 29 -3.18 -19.85 4.85
C ILE A 29 -2.24 -20.99 4.43
N GLN A 30 -2.42 -22.20 4.98
CA GLN A 30 -1.59 -23.35 4.63
C GLN A 30 -1.68 -23.70 3.13
N LYS A 31 -2.86 -23.56 2.53
CA LYS A 31 -3.07 -23.76 1.09
C LYS A 31 -2.29 -22.72 0.27
N ASN A 32 -2.36 -21.44 0.63
CA ASN A 32 -1.64 -20.38 -0.09
C ASN A 32 -0.11 -20.53 0.03
N LEU A 33 0.38 -20.89 1.22
CA LEU A 33 1.80 -21.20 1.41
C LEU A 33 2.27 -22.32 0.47
N ARG A 34 1.42 -23.32 0.16
CA ARG A 34 1.76 -24.39 -0.81
C ARG A 34 1.85 -23.85 -2.23
N VAL A 35 0.94 -22.96 -2.63
CA VAL A 35 0.95 -22.33 -3.95
C VAL A 35 2.27 -21.57 -4.17
N PHE A 36 2.74 -20.82 -3.17
CA PHE A 36 4.03 -20.10 -3.27
C PHE A 36 5.22 -21.03 -3.49
N TYR A 37 5.19 -22.19 -2.86
CA TYR A 37 6.24 -23.19 -3.04
C TYR A 37 6.17 -23.89 -4.39
N GLU A 38 4.98 -24.24 -4.86
CA GLU A 38 4.82 -24.83 -6.19
C GLU A 38 5.36 -23.87 -7.27
N ALA A 39 5.09 -22.57 -7.14
CA ALA A 39 5.65 -21.54 -8.00
C ALA A 39 7.19 -21.42 -7.93
N TYR A 40 7.78 -21.77 -6.78
CA TYR A 40 9.24 -21.82 -6.59
C TYR A 40 9.87 -23.04 -7.25
N GLN A 41 9.22 -24.20 -7.25
CA GLN A 41 9.80 -25.46 -7.75
C GLN A 41 10.14 -25.43 -9.24
N ASP A 42 9.42 -24.63 -10.02
CA ASP A 42 9.65 -24.49 -11.45
C ASP A 42 10.87 -23.60 -11.77
N GLN A 43 11.50 -23.01 -10.75
CA GLN A 43 12.66 -22.13 -10.89
C GLN A 43 13.95 -22.87 -10.48
N THR A 44 14.91 -22.97 -11.39
CA THR A 44 16.27 -23.42 -11.08
C THR A 44 17.00 -22.30 -10.33
N ILE A 45 17.30 -22.52 -9.05
CA ILE A 45 17.86 -21.48 -8.19
C ILE A 45 19.19 -21.93 -7.61
N GLU A 46 20.23 -21.27 -8.06
CA GLU A 46 21.57 -21.33 -7.48
C GLU A 46 21.65 -20.30 -6.34
N ASP A 47 21.37 -20.74 -5.10
CA ASP A 47 21.63 -20.00 -3.84
C ASP A 47 20.98 -18.61 -3.65
N GLN A 48 20.16 -18.15 -4.58
CA GLN A 48 19.44 -16.88 -4.46
C GLN A 48 18.19 -17.00 -3.58
N MET A 49 17.91 -15.92 -2.85
CA MET A 49 16.66 -15.76 -2.10
C MET A 49 15.55 -15.38 -3.09
N ILE A 50 14.41 -16.07 -3.03
CA ILE A 50 13.25 -15.73 -3.85
C ILE A 50 12.26 -14.94 -3.02
N HIS A 51 11.87 -13.80 -3.56
CA HIS A 51 10.85 -12.90 -3.05
C HIS A 51 9.52 -13.16 -3.78
N LEU A 52 8.45 -13.40 -3.02
CA LEU A 52 7.08 -13.54 -3.53
C LEU A 52 6.17 -12.61 -2.73
N ASP A 53 5.50 -11.71 -3.44
CA ASP A 53 4.53 -10.76 -2.89
C ASP A 53 3.20 -10.98 -3.60
N ILE A 54 2.23 -11.55 -2.89
CA ILE A 54 0.92 -11.92 -3.44
C ILE A 54 -0.17 -11.56 -2.43
N GLY A 55 -0.79 -10.41 -2.67
CA GLY A 55 -1.86 -9.89 -1.83
C GLY A 55 -1.40 -9.71 -0.38
N SER A 56 -2.04 -10.39 0.56
CA SER A 56 -1.70 -10.28 1.99
C SER A 56 -0.48 -11.10 2.43
N TYR A 57 0.37 -11.55 1.50
CA TYR A 57 1.50 -12.44 1.78
C TYR A 57 2.80 -11.89 1.23
N LEU A 58 3.78 -11.76 2.13
CA LEU A 58 5.18 -11.55 1.79
C LEU A 58 5.98 -12.77 2.19
N SER A 59 6.41 -13.55 1.20
CA SER A 59 7.12 -14.81 1.40
C SER A 59 8.52 -14.75 0.81
N TYR A 60 9.49 -15.16 1.61
CA TYR A 60 10.85 -15.34 1.20
C TYR A 60 11.25 -16.80 1.31
N ILE A 61 11.69 -17.38 0.20
CA ILE A 61 12.15 -18.76 0.11
C ILE A 61 13.68 -18.77 -0.01
N PHE A 62 14.32 -19.59 0.82
CA PHE A 62 15.78 -19.70 0.86
C PHE A 62 16.23 -21.11 1.22
N GLN A 63 17.47 -21.44 0.88
CA GLN A 63 18.08 -22.74 1.16
C GLN A 63 19.18 -22.64 2.22
N GLN A 64 19.36 -23.72 2.97
CA GLN A 64 20.48 -23.91 3.92
C GLN A 64 20.99 -25.34 3.87
N THR A 65 22.31 -25.55 3.90
CA THR A 65 22.91 -26.89 3.98
C THR A 65 22.49 -27.61 5.26
N SER A 66 22.09 -28.87 5.14
CA SER A 66 21.65 -29.66 6.28
C SER A 66 22.83 -30.03 7.19
N ALA A 67 22.72 -29.71 8.48
CA ALA A 67 23.67 -30.12 9.51
C ALA A 67 23.73 -31.64 9.71
N TRP A 68 22.69 -32.37 9.30
CA TRP A 68 22.63 -33.84 9.40
C TRP A 68 23.11 -34.53 8.12
N PHE A 69 22.90 -33.90 6.97
CA PHE A 69 23.19 -34.43 5.64
C PHE A 69 23.86 -33.34 4.78
N PRO A 70 25.19 -33.13 4.90
CA PRO A 70 25.88 -32.01 4.25
C PRO A 70 25.74 -31.96 2.72
N GLU A 71 25.40 -33.08 2.09
CA GLU A 71 25.12 -33.21 0.66
C GLU A 71 23.72 -32.69 0.27
N ARG A 72 22.86 -32.37 1.24
CA ARG A 72 21.49 -31.90 1.04
C ARG A 72 21.34 -30.46 1.47
N LYS A 73 20.50 -29.72 0.72
CA LYS A 73 20.00 -28.40 1.10
C LYS A 73 18.55 -28.53 1.56
N GLU A 74 18.24 -27.90 2.68
CA GLU A 74 16.87 -27.77 3.19
C GLU A 74 16.25 -26.50 2.59
N THR A 75 15.03 -26.60 2.05
CA THR A 75 14.28 -25.43 1.56
C THR A 75 13.38 -24.90 2.67
N LEU A 76 13.57 -23.62 2.99
CA LEU A 76 12.92 -22.92 4.08
C LEU A 76 12.14 -21.73 3.53
N MET A 77 11.09 -21.35 4.26
CA MET A 77 10.28 -20.20 3.91
C MET A 77 9.93 -19.40 5.15
N LEU A 78 10.21 -18.11 5.08
CA LEU A 78 9.76 -17.10 6.05
C LEU A 78 8.63 -16.31 5.40
N THR A 79 7.49 -16.20 6.06
CA THR A 79 6.32 -15.52 5.51
C THR A 79 5.72 -14.55 6.52
N LEU A 80 5.50 -13.33 6.09
CA LEU A 80 4.59 -12.39 6.74
C LEU A 80 3.22 -12.51 6.07
N TYR A 81 2.20 -12.70 6.89
CA TYR A 81 0.81 -12.75 6.50
C TYR A 81 0.06 -11.60 7.18
N PHE A 82 -0.73 -10.88 6.40
CA PHE A 82 -1.59 -9.81 6.86
C PHE A 82 -3.06 -10.21 6.73
N GLU A 83 -3.92 -9.73 7.63
CA GLU A 83 -5.35 -10.05 7.53
C GLU A 83 -6.03 -9.23 6.44
N GLU A 84 -5.50 -8.04 6.18
CA GLU A 84 -5.92 -7.14 5.11
C GLU A 84 -4.84 -7.07 4.02
N HIS A 85 -5.15 -6.43 2.90
CA HIS A 85 -4.15 -6.17 1.88
C HIS A 85 -3.23 -5.06 2.38
N GLU A 86 -1.95 -5.36 2.51
CA GLU A 86 -0.95 -4.44 3.06
C GLU A 86 0.16 -4.28 2.03
N ASN A 87 0.76 -3.09 2.00
CA ASN A 87 1.88 -2.88 1.10
C ASN A 87 3.16 -3.51 1.65
N THR A 88 3.48 -4.71 1.18
CA THR A 88 4.46 -5.54 1.88
C THR A 88 5.92 -5.15 1.64
N HIS A 89 6.23 -4.37 0.59
CA HIS A 89 7.61 -3.99 0.26
C HIS A 89 8.33 -3.23 1.38
N PHE A 90 7.61 -2.52 2.26
CA PHE A 90 8.21 -1.82 3.40
C PHE A 90 8.90 -2.79 4.39
N PHE A 91 8.54 -4.06 4.36
CA PHE A 91 9.08 -5.08 5.25
C PHE A 91 10.23 -5.89 4.63
N SER A 92 10.53 -5.68 3.35
CA SER A 92 11.52 -6.47 2.61
C SER A 92 12.90 -6.43 3.28
N ASP A 93 13.39 -5.25 3.67
CA ASP A 93 14.68 -5.10 4.33
C ASP A 93 14.75 -5.86 5.67
N ILE A 94 13.66 -5.80 6.46
CA ILE A 94 13.58 -6.48 7.76
C ILE A 94 13.59 -8.00 7.57
N MET A 95 12.85 -8.49 6.56
CA MET A 95 12.77 -9.92 6.24
C MET A 95 14.11 -10.46 5.73
N GLU A 96 14.79 -9.73 4.84
CA GLU A 96 16.10 -10.10 4.31
C GLU A 96 17.18 -10.12 5.39
N GLU A 97 17.21 -9.10 6.26
CA GLU A 97 18.12 -9.05 7.40
C GLU A 97 17.88 -10.22 8.36
N THR A 98 16.61 -10.55 8.60
CA THR A 98 16.21 -11.69 9.44
C THR A 98 16.73 -13.01 8.86
N ILE A 99 16.54 -13.23 7.56
CA ILE A 99 17.02 -14.45 6.89
C ILE A 99 18.54 -14.53 6.93
N LYS A 100 19.25 -13.40 6.74
CA LYS A 100 20.71 -13.35 6.89
C LYS A 100 21.15 -13.78 8.29
N LYS A 101 20.53 -13.22 9.34
CA LYS A 101 20.80 -13.62 10.74
C LYS A 101 20.54 -15.11 10.99
N LEU A 102 19.49 -15.67 10.41
CA LEU A 102 19.19 -17.11 10.51
C LEU A 102 20.27 -17.98 9.83
N LYS A 103 20.72 -17.59 8.63
CA LYS A 103 21.78 -18.31 7.89
C LYS A 103 23.14 -18.27 8.58
N GLU A 104 23.41 -17.22 9.37
CA GLU A 104 24.64 -17.06 10.15
C GLU A 104 24.70 -17.99 11.38
N ILE A 105 23.59 -18.62 11.79
CA ILE A 105 23.58 -19.55 12.92
C ILE A 105 24.31 -20.85 12.53
N PRO A 106 25.40 -21.23 13.22
CA PRO A 106 26.07 -22.50 12.96
C PRO A 106 25.13 -23.68 13.17
N ASN A 107 25.14 -24.63 12.24
CA ASN A 107 24.26 -25.81 12.25
C ASN A 107 22.76 -25.47 12.35
N PHE A 108 22.34 -24.32 11.81
CA PHE A 108 20.97 -23.81 11.89
C PHE A 108 19.88 -24.88 11.70
N THR A 109 20.03 -25.76 10.70
CA THR A 109 19.01 -26.75 10.36
C THR A 109 18.75 -27.78 11.45
N LYS A 110 19.61 -27.93 12.48
CA LYS A 110 19.30 -28.72 13.68
C LYS A 110 18.02 -28.26 14.37
N ALA A 111 17.73 -26.96 14.33
CA ALA A 111 16.51 -26.38 14.90
C ALA A 111 15.21 -26.87 14.23
N LEU A 112 15.30 -27.45 13.03
CA LEU A 112 14.13 -27.93 12.28
C LEU A 112 13.64 -29.31 12.76
N TYR A 113 14.40 -30.00 13.61
CA TYR A 113 14.17 -31.39 14.02
C TYR A 113 14.03 -31.57 15.53
N ILE A 114 13.66 -30.51 16.26
CA ILE A 114 13.49 -30.53 17.73
C ILE A 114 12.46 -31.54 18.24
N ASN A 115 11.52 -31.97 17.38
CA ASN A 115 10.49 -32.95 17.71
C ASN A 115 10.91 -34.40 17.36
N THR A 116 12.16 -34.61 16.94
CA THR A 116 12.68 -35.95 16.65
C THR A 116 13.37 -36.56 17.87
N PRO A 117 13.41 -37.90 18.00
CA PRO A 117 14.10 -38.57 19.10
C PRO A 117 15.59 -38.26 19.23
N HIS A 118 16.20 -37.67 18.20
CA HIS A 118 17.64 -37.35 18.14
C HIS A 118 17.96 -35.88 18.47
N ALA A 119 16.97 -35.10 18.92
CA ALA A 119 17.18 -33.72 19.34
C ALA A 119 18.13 -33.66 20.56
N ASP A 120 19.26 -32.99 20.40
CA ASP A 120 20.27 -32.80 21.44
C ASP A 120 20.13 -31.42 22.12
N ASN A 121 20.86 -31.21 23.22
CA ASN A 121 20.89 -29.92 23.92
C ASN A 121 21.35 -28.75 23.02
N GLU A 122 22.15 -29.04 21.99
CA GLU A 122 22.57 -28.04 21.01
C GLU A 122 21.38 -27.61 20.15
N SER A 123 20.58 -28.55 19.65
CA SER A 123 19.38 -28.32 18.84
C SER A 123 18.40 -27.38 19.55
N TYR A 124 18.15 -27.58 20.85
CA TYR A 124 17.29 -26.69 21.64
C TYR A 124 17.88 -25.28 21.80
N LYS A 125 19.20 -25.16 21.97
CA LYS A 125 19.88 -23.84 22.05
C LYS A 125 19.80 -23.08 20.72
N ILE A 126 20.00 -23.78 19.60
CA ILE A 126 19.87 -23.21 18.26
C ILE A 126 18.41 -22.78 18.06
N PHE A 127 17.43 -23.63 18.39
CA PHE A 127 16.01 -23.28 18.28
C PHE A 127 15.63 -22.05 19.14
N GLY A 128 16.14 -21.93 20.37
CA GLY A 128 15.94 -20.74 21.19
C GLY A 128 16.50 -19.46 20.54
N ARG A 129 17.68 -19.53 19.90
CA ARG A 129 18.24 -18.41 19.14
C ARG A 129 17.40 -18.07 17.91
N THR A 130 16.90 -19.08 17.19
CA THR A 130 15.98 -18.92 16.07
C THR A 130 14.71 -18.19 16.50
N ILE A 131 14.10 -18.60 17.62
CA ILE A 131 12.90 -17.94 18.16
C ILE A 131 13.21 -16.47 18.45
N ASN A 132 14.33 -16.15 19.12
CA ASN A 132 14.67 -14.76 19.41
C ASN A 132 14.77 -13.90 18.14
N ILE A 133 15.45 -14.39 17.10
CA ILE A 133 15.56 -13.68 15.81
C ILE A 133 14.19 -13.47 15.15
N LEU A 134 13.34 -14.50 15.17
CA LEU A 134 11.99 -14.41 14.61
C LEU A 134 11.09 -13.48 15.42
N THR A 135 11.24 -13.45 16.74
CA THR A 135 10.52 -12.54 17.63
C THR A 135 10.95 -11.10 17.41
N ASP A 136 12.25 -10.82 17.29
CA ASP A 136 12.76 -9.49 16.97
C ASP A 136 12.22 -9.01 15.61
N CYS A 137 12.26 -9.88 14.58
CA CYS A 137 11.66 -9.61 13.27
C CYS A 137 10.17 -9.26 13.40
N PHE A 138 9.39 -10.06 14.12
CA PHE A 138 7.96 -9.81 14.30
C PHE A 138 7.71 -8.45 14.95
N PHE A 139 8.47 -8.09 15.99
CA PHE A 139 8.29 -6.81 16.66
C PHE A 139 8.70 -5.61 15.81
N GLU A 140 9.80 -5.69 15.06
CA GLU A 140 10.21 -4.61 14.15
C GLU A 140 9.18 -4.42 13.03
N VAL A 141 8.67 -5.52 12.45
CA VAL A 141 7.58 -5.48 11.46
C VAL A 141 6.31 -4.92 12.10
N SER A 142 5.91 -5.36 13.29
CA SER A 142 4.72 -4.84 13.99
C SER A 142 4.85 -3.35 14.30
N LYS A 143 6.04 -2.88 14.67
CA LYS A 143 6.30 -1.45 14.91
C LYS A 143 6.16 -0.66 13.62
N LEU A 144 6.72 -1.16 12.52
CA LEU A 144 6.58 -0.55 11.20
C LEU A 144 5.12 -0.55 10.73
N HIS A 145 4.43 -1.68 10.89
CA HIS A 145 3.01 -1.86 10.58
C HIS A 145 2.10 -0.95 11.42
N ALA A 146 2.47 -0.66 12.66
CA ALA A 146 1.75 0.34 13.47
C ALA A 146 2.10 1.79 13.10
N THR A 147 3.27 2.04 12.49
CA THR A 147 3.73 3.39 12.14
C THR A 147 3.21 3.83 10.77
N TYR A 148 3.07 2.90 9.84
CA TYR A 148 2.54 3.15 8.52
C TYR A 148 1.09 2.62 8.48
N ASN A 149 0.12 3.44 8.09
CA ASN A 149 -1.18 2.92 7.65
C ASN A 149 -0.90 2.17 6.33
N LEU A 150 -0.56 0.89 6.43
CA LEU A 150 -0.06 0.09 5.31
C LEU A 150 -1.17 -0.52 4.44
N GLY A 151 -2.43 -0.30 4.84
CA GLY A 151 -3.59 -0.56 4.01
C GLY A 151 -3.57 0.25 2.73
N ILE A 152 -4.45 -0.10 1.80
CA ILE A 152 -4.68 0.68 0.59
C ILE A 152 -5.07 2.11 1.00
N SER A 153 -4.23 3.09 0.69
CA SER A 153 -4.50 4.50 0.94
C SER A 153 -5.69 4.95 0.09
N GLU A 154 -6.80 5.30 0.74
CA GLU A 154 -7.97 5.79 0.04
C GLU A 154 -7.81 7.27 -0.30
N VAL A 155 -7.73 7.55 -1.60
CA VAL A 155 -7.63 8.91 -2.13
C VAL A 155 -8.91 9.27 -2.86
N LEU A 156 -9.59 10.27 -2.32
CA LEU A 156 -10.81 10.78 -2.91
C LEU A 156 -10.48 11.78 -4.01
N MET A 157 -10.75 11.42 -5.28
CA MET A 157 -10.53 12.30 -6.41
C MET A 157 -11.83 13.00 -6.81
N LEU A 158 -11.91 14.28 -6.46
CA LEU A 158 -13.02 15.18 -6.74
C LEU A 158 -12.67 16.13 -7.89
N GLY A 159 -13.68 16.82 -8.40
CA GLY A 159 -13.47 17.85 -9.41
C GLY A 159 -14.63 17.95 -10.39
N TYR A 160 -14.72 19.10 -11.05
CA TYR A 160 -15.79 19.39 -12.00
C TYR A 160 -15.81 18.39 -13.18
N LYS A 161 -16.96 18.27 -13.85
CA LYS A 161 -17.10 17.39 -15.01
C LYS A 161 -16.15 17.84 -16.12
N GLY A 162 -15.35 16.90 -16.64
CA GLY A 162 -14.39 17.19 -17.71
C GLY A 162 -13.03 17.71 -17.23
N ALA A 163 -12.79 17.81 -15.92
CA ALA A 163 -11.51 18.25 -15.37
C ALA A 163 -10.31 17.30 -15.64
N GLY A 164 -10.58 16.07 -16.09
CA GLY A 164 -9.53 15.12 -16.47
C GLY A 164 -9.11 14.15 -15.38
N LYS A 165 -9.94 13.95 -14.33
CA LYS A 165 -9.74 12.98 -13.24
C LYS A 165 -9.30 11.60 -13.76
N THR A 166 -10.14 11.00 -14.62
CA THR A 166 -9.88 9.67 -15.18
C THR A 166 -8.58 9.61 -15.99
N SER A 167 -8.27 10.67 -16.73
CA SER A 167 -7.03 10.77 -17.50
C SER A 167 -5.78 10.88 -16.59
N ILE A 168 -5.88 11.57 -15.45
CA ILE A 168 -4.81 11.62 -14.45
C ILE A 168 -4.55 10.22 -13.91
N VAL A 169 -5.61 9.51 -13.51
CA VAL A 169 -5.50 8.14 -12.98
C VAL A 169 -4.84 7.20 -14.00
N ASP A 170 -5.32 7.21 -15.24
CA ASP A 170 -4.71 6.42 -16.31
C ASP A 170 -3.24 6.79 -16.54
N TYR A 171 -2.89 8.08 -16.49
CA TYR A 171 -1.50 8.52 -16.62
C TYR A 171 -0.64 7.96 -15.48
N LEU A 172 -1.11 8.00 -14.24
CA LEU A 172 -0.38 7.47 -13.09
C LEU A 172 -0.18 5.95 -13.17
N ILE A 173 -1.17 5.22 -13.71
CA ILE A 173 -1.09 3.76 -13.89
C ILE A 173 -0.14 3.39 -15.03
N HIS A 174 -0.23 4.09 -16.16
CA HIS A 174 0.43 3.68 -17.40
C HIS A 174 1.70 4.47 -17.74
N GLY A 175 2.00 5.54 -17.01
CA GLY A 175 3.12 6.44 -17.25
C GLY A 175 3.00 7.26 -18.55
N LYS A 176 1.82 7.29 -19.17
CA LYS A 176 1.57 8.00 -20.43
C LYS A 176 0.10 8.38 -20.57
N TYR A 177 -0.16 9.43 -21.34
CA TYR A 177 -1.52 9.83 -21.68
C TYR A 177 -2.21 8.78 -22.56
N ILE A 178 -3.43 8.40 -22.17
CA ILE A 178 -4.32 7.55 -22.97
C ILE A 178 -5.56 8.37 -23.31
N SER A 179 -5.82 8.54 -24.61
CA SER A 179 -7.01 9.24 -25.09
C SER A 179 -8.26 8.47 -24.70
N GLN A 180 -9.14 9.09 -23.91
CA GLN A 180 -10.43 8.54 -23.56
C GLN A 180 -11.51 9.09 -24.51
N ASN A 181 -12.22 8.20 -25.19
CA ASN A 181 -13.25 8.57 -26.17
C ASN A 181 -14.66 8.70 -25.56
N ALA A 182 -14.84 8.42 -24.26
CA ALA A 182 -16.14 8.42 -23.60
C ALA A 182 -16.05 9.00 -22.17
N PRO A 183 -17.02 9.84 -21.75
CA PRO A 183 -17.06 10.37 -20.39
C PRO A 183 -17.40 9.28 -19.36
N THR A 184 -16.87 9.44 -18.15
CA THR A 184 -17.16 8.57 -17.00
C THR A 184 -18.60 8.80 -16.52
N LEU A 185 -19.50 7.84 -16.79
CA LEU A 185 -20.93 7.90 -16.43
C LEU A 185 -21.23 7.32 -15.05
N THR A 186 -20.43 6.35 -14.60
CA THR A 186 -20.58 5.64 -13.33
C THR A 186 -19.36 5.91 -12.45
N PRO A 187 -19.51 5.96 -11.12
CA PRO A 187 -18.36 5.93 -10.21
C PRO A 187 -17.43 4.77 -10.57
N ARG A 188 -16.13 5.02 -10.54
CA ARG A 188 -15.11 3.99 -10.75
C ARG A 188 -14.14 4.00 -9.58
N VAL A 189 -13.80 2.80 -9.15
CA VAL A 189 -12.75 2.55 -8.17
C VAL A 189 -11.54 2.07 -8.97
N TYR A 190 -10.42 2.78 -8.84
CA TYR A 190 -9.14 2.38 -9.43
C TYR A 190 -8.17 2.02 -8.31
N ASP A 191 -7.54 0.86 -8.43
CA ASP A 191 -6.40 0.50 -7.59
C ASP A 191 -5.13 0.77 -8.39
N LEU A 192 -4.23 1.61 -7.86
CA LEU A 192 -2.95 1.94 -8.52
C LEU A 192 -1.80 1.99 -7.53
N VAL A 193 -0.60 1.62 -7.97
CA VAL A 193 0.62 1.73 -7.16
C VAL A 193 1.38 2.98 -7.60
N PHE A 194 1.54 3.97 -6.71
CA PHE A 194 2.37 5.15 -6.99
C PHE A 194 3.35 5.40 -5.83
N ASN A 195 4.65 5.54 -6.14
CA ASN A 195 5.72 5.64 -5.14
C ASN A 195 5.61 4.58 -4.02
N GLN A 196 5.28 3.35 -4.42
CA GLN A 196 5.11 2.23 -3.50
C GLN A 196 4.02 2.52 -2.45
N ILE A 197 2.92 3.17 -2.84
CA ILE A 197 1.69 3.24 -2.06
C ILE A 197 0.56 2.75 -2.95
N ASP A 198 -0.25 1.85 -2.41
CA ASP A 198 -1.49 1.41 -3.05
C ASP A 198 -2.54 2.50 -2.83
N PHE A 199 -2.98 3.10 -3.92
CA PHE A 199 -4.06 4.09 -3.93
C PHE A 199 -5.35 3.42 -4.36
N ARG A 200 -6.40 3.61 -3.58
CA ARG A 200 -7.77 3.46 -4.08
C ARG A 200 -8.29 4.83 -4.47
N VAL A 201 -8.46 5.05 -5.78
CA VAL A 201 -9.02 6.29 -6.32
C VAL A 201 -10.49 6.13 -6.61
N LEU A 202 -11.31 6.91 -5.90
CA LEU A 202 -12.75 7.04 -6.18
C LEU A 202 -12.96 8.18 -7.19
N ASP A 203 -13.11 7.84 -8.48
CA ASP A 203 -13.45 8.79 -9.54
C ASP A 203 -14.96 8.80 -9.76
N VAL A 204 -15.60 9.94 -9.48
CA VAL A 204 -17.06 10.02 -9.50
C VAL A 204 -17.54 11.29 -10.21
N CYS A 205 -18.58 11.15 -11.04
CA CYS A 205 -19.13 12.24 -11.85
C CYS A 205 -20.31 12.98 -11.18
N CYS A 206 -20.94 12.41 -10.14
CA CYS A 206 -22.19 12.93 -9.57
C CYS A 206 -22.07 13.17 -8.06
N LYS A 207 -22.28 14.42 -7.62
CA LYS A 207 -22.23 14.83 -6.20
C LYS A 207 -23.06 13.96 -5.27
N THR A 208 -24.31 13.70 -5.64
CA THR A 208 -25.24 12.89 -4.83
C THR A 208 -24.75 11.46 -4.66
N HIS A 209 -24.15 10.87 -5.70
CA HIS A 209 -23.67 9.50 -5.66
C HIS A 209 -22.40 9.36 -4.81
N VAL A 210 -21.49 10.36 -4.84
CA VAL A 210 -20.33 10.41 -3.95
C VAL A 210 -20.77 10.49 -2.49
N LYS A 211 -21.71 11.38 -2.18
CA LYS A 211 -22.22 11.51 -0.81
C LYS A 211 -22.81 10.20 -0.31
N ASN A 212 -23.55 9.49 -1.15
CA ASN A 212 -24.06 8.16 -0.83
C ASN A 212 -22.93 7.14 -0.64
N ILE A 213 -21.90 7.11 -1.51
CA ILE A 213 -20.75 6.20 -1.34
C ILE A 213 -20.00 6.47 -0.04
N LEU A 214 -19.80 7.74 0.33
CA LEU A 214 -19.13 8.13 1.57
C LEU A 214 -19.98 7.82 2.80
N ASP A 215 -21.30 7.98 2.70
CA ASP A 215 -22.24 7.68 3.78
C ASP A 215 -22.47 6.17 3.97
N ASP A 216 -22.47 5.40 2.87
CA ASP A 216 -22.71 3.95 2.82
C ASP A 216 -21.41 3.14 2.61
N HIS A 217 -20.24 3.71 2.93
CA HIS A 217 -18.95 3.13 2.56
C HIS A 217 -18.81 1.67 3.01
N PRO A 218 -18.48 0.73 2.09
CA PRO A 218 -18.55 -0.70 2.36
C PRO A 218 -17.51 -1.21 3.37
N LEU A 219 -16.46 -0.44 3.64
CA LEU A 219 -15.41 -0.83 4.59
C LEU A 219 -15.62 -0.32 6.00
N GLU A 220 -16.35 0.80 6.20
CA GLU A 220 -16.90 1.27 7.48
C GLU A 220 -17.49 2.67 7.29
N PRO A 221 -18.74 2.93 7.71
CA PRO A 221 -19.31 4.28 7.68
C PRO A 221 -18.49 5.27 8.53
N GLY A 222 -17.97 6.33 7.91
CA GLY A 222 -17.26 7.41 8.62
C GLY A 222 -15.73 7.30 8.66
N ILE A 223 -15.11 6.34 7.94
CA ILE A 223 -13.66 6.39 7.69
C ILE A 223 -13.34 7.56 6.76
N LEU A 224 -12.31 8.29 7.14
CA LEU A 224 -11.80 9.46 6.45
C LEU A 224 -10.94 9.02 5.26
N PRO A 225 -11.05 9.63 4.06
CA PRO A 225 -10.00 9.46 3.06
C PRO A 225 -8.67 9.97 3.61
N GLU A 226 -7.58 9.28 3.31
CA GLU A 226 -6.23 9.66 3.77
C GLU A 226 -5.69 10.87 3.01
N ALA A 227 -6.24 11.13 1.83
CA ALA A 227 -5.90 12.27 0.99
C ALA A 227 -7.07 12.66 0.10
N ILE A 228 -7.15 13.95 -0.26
CA ILE A 228 -8.14 14.44 -1.21
C ILE A 228 -7.43 15.14 -2.36
N VAL A 229 -7.78 14.78 -3.58
CA VAL A 229 -7.30 15.42 -4.81
C VAL A 229 -8.47 16.10 -5.49
N TYR A 230 -8.45 17.42 -5.61
CA TYR A 230 -9.47 18.18 -6.31
C TYR A 230 -8.92 18.67 -7.65
N VAL A 231 -9.49 18.18 -8.75
CA VAL A 231 -9.03 18.45 -10.11
C VAL A 231 -9.87 19.53 -10.77
N LEU A 232 -9.20 20.52 -11.34
CA LEU A 232 -9.77 21.69 -11.98
C LEU A 232 -9.38 21.75 -13.45
N ASP A 233 -10.31 22.23 -14.27
CA ASP A 233 -10.03 22.54 -15.66
C ASP A 233 -9.72 24.02 -15.80
N THR A 234 -8.47 24.35 -16.14
CA THR A 234 -8.03 25.75 -16.29
C THR A 234 -8.58 26.42 -17.54
N THR A 235 -9.30 25.69 -18.41
CA THR A 235 -9.88 26.22 -19.66
C THR A 235 -11.35 26.59 -19.53
N LEU A 236 -11.94 26.46 -18.34
CA LEU A 236 -13.35 26.81 -18.11
C LEU A 236 -13.61 28.28 -18.39
N GLU A 237 -14.75 28.53 -19.03
CA GLU A 237 -15.35 29.87 -19.14
C GLU A 237 -15.74 30.37 -17.75
N GLU A 238 -15.75 31.70 -17.57
CA GLU A 238 -15.95 32.38 -16.28
C GLU A 238 -17.20 31.89 -15.51
N GLU A 239 -18.33 31.69 -16.20
CA GLU A 239 -19.56 31.16 -15.59
C GLU A 239 -19.35 29.75 -14.99
N LYS A 240 -18.73 28.85 -15.76
CA LYS A 240 -18.45 27.46 -15.30
C LYS A 240 -17.35 27.42 -14.25
N GLN A 241 -16.41 28.37 -14.30
CA GLN A 241 -15.40 28.52 -13.26
C GLN A 241 -16.06 28.87 -11.92
N GLN A 242 -17.04 29.78 -11.93
CA GLN A 242 -17.78 30.13 -10.72
C GLN A 242 -18.59 28.96 -10.16
N ASP A 243 -19.21 28.16 -11.03
CA ASP A 243 -19.85 26.90 -10.63
C ASP A 243 -18.85 25.92 -9.99
N SER A 244 -17.65 25.81 -10.56
CA SER A 244 -16.58 24.95 -10.03
C SER A 244 -16.07 25.42 -8.66
N ILE A 245 -15.91 26.72 -8.44
CA ILE A 245 -15.54 27.29 -7.13
C ILE A 245 -16.63 26.98 -6.10
N THR A 246 -17.89 27.17 -6.48
CA THR A 246 -19.04 26.87 -5.61
C THR A 246 -19.07 25.38 -5.24
N GLU A 247 -18.87 24.49 -6.21
CA GLU A 247 -18.76 23.05 -5.97
C GLU A 247 -17.60 22.69 -5.03
N PHE A 248 -16.43 23.29 -5.20
CA PHE A 248 -15.29 23.06 -4.32
C PHE A 248 -15.61 23.40 -2.85
N LYS A 249 -16.22 24.57 -2.62
CA LYS A 249 -16.63 25.00 -1.27
C LYS A 249 -17.70 24.10 -0.66
N GLU A 250 -18.68 23.69 -1.45
CA GLU A 250 -19.70 22.71 -1.01
C GLU A 250 -19.07 21.38 -0.58
N TRP A 251 -18.03 20.92 -1.27
CA TRP A 251 -17.30 19.71 -0.90
C TRP A 251 -16.55 19.86 0.41
N ILE A 252 -15.79 20.95 0.57
CA ILE A 252 -15.08 21.24 1.82
C ILE A 252 -16.06 21.30 2.98
N GLN A 253 -17.17 22.04 2.81
CA GLN A 253 -18.20 22.16 3.84
C GLN A 253 -18.78 20.79 4.21
N TYR A 254 -19.19 20.00 3.21
CA TYR A 254 -19.75 18.67 3.44
C TYR A 254 -18.78 17.75 4.18
N LEU A 255 -17.50 17.72 3.78
CA LEU A 255 -16.49 16.88 4.43
C LEU A 255 -16.21 17.39 5.86
N ASN A 256 -16.10 18.69 6.07
CA ASN A 256 -15.93 19.27 7.40
C ASN A 256 -17.11 18.98 8.35
N GLU A 257 -18.34 18.91 7.83
CA GLU A 257 -19.53 18.53 8.61
C GLU A 257 -19.55 17.04 8.97
N LYS A 258 -19.02 16.19 8.09
CA LYS A 258 -18.98 14.74 8.28
C LYS A 258 -17.87 14.29 9.23
N PHE A 259 -16.77 15.02 9.32
CA PHE A 259 -15.58 14.57 10.02
C PHE A 259 -15.15 15.49 11.17
N PRO A 260 -14.51 14.96 12.23
CA PRO A 260 -14.00 15.79 13.32
C PRO A 260 -13.01 16.85 12.82
N LYS A 261 -13.23 18.13 13.16
CA LYS A 261 -12.44 19.27 12.68
C LYS A 261 -10.91 19.07 12.76
N LYS A 262 -10.41 18.53 13.87
CA LYS A 262 -8.97 18.29 14.08
C LYS A 262 -8.39 17.27 13.11
N LEU A 263 -9.18 16.29 12.69
CA LEU A 263 -8.77 15.24 11.77
C LEU A 263 -8.84 15.76 10.34
N PHE A 264 -9.95 16.41 9.97
CA PHE A 264 -10.15 17.01 8.65
C PHE A 264 -9.04 18.01 8.27
N GLN A 265 -8.62 18.85 9.21
CA GLN A 265 -7.53 19.82 9.01
C GLN A 265 -6.17 19.20 8.72
N LYS A 266 -5.96 17.94 9.11
CA LYS A 266 -4.70 17.23 8.89
C LYS A 266 -4.64 16.53 7.54
N ILE A 267 -5.79 16.25 6.91
CA ILE A 267 -5.83 15.57 5.61
C ILE A 267 -5.11 16.44 4.58
N PRO A 268 -4.13 15.89 3.86
CA PRO A 268 -3.54 16.57 2.73
C PRO A 268 -4.56 16.74 1.60
N PHE A 269 -4.77 18.00 1.23
CA PHE A 269 -5.63 18.44 0.14
C PHE A 269 -4.74 18.88 -1.03
N LEU A 270 -4.77 18.16 -2.14
CA LEU A 270 -4.08 18.55 -3.36
C LEU A 270 -5.08 19.13 -4.36
N VAL A 271 -4.94 20.41 -4.67
CA VAL A 271 -5.71 21.07 -5.73
C VAL A 271 -4.88 21.10 -7.01
N LEU A 272 -5.32 20.37 -8.03
CA LEU A 272 -4.66 20.26 -9.32
C LEU A 272 -5.36 21.12 -10.37
N PHE A 273 -4.70 22.18 -10.80
CA PHE A 273 -5.09 22.99 -11.94
C PHE A 273 -4.61 22.32 -13.23
N ASN A 274 -5.48 21.51 -13.84
CA ASN A 274 -5.18 20.70 -15.00
C ASN A 274 -5.52 21.41 -16.32
N LYS A 275 -4.90 20.95 -17.42
CA LYS A 275 -5.01 21.48 -18.79
C LYS A 275 -4.32 22.83 -18.99
N ILE A 276 -3.22 23.07 -18.26
CA ILE A 276 -2.42 24.28 -18.44
C ILE A 276 -1.82 24.40 -19.85
N ASP A 277 -1.63 23.27 -20.54
CA ASP A 277 -1.21 23.23 -21.94
C ASP A 277 -2.19 23.96 -22.89
N LEU A 278 -3.47 24.05 -22.48
CA LEU A 278 -4.51 24.74 -23.21
C LEU A 278 -4.80 26.16 -22.67
N ASN A 279 -4.20 26.55 -21.55
CA ASN A 279 -4.33 27.89 -20.97
C ASN A 279 -2.95 28.55 -20.76
N PRO A 280 -2.37 29.17 -21.80
CA PRO A 280 -1.05 29.81 -21.70
C PRO A 280 -1.02 31.05 -20.81
N GLY A 281 -2.20 31.59 -20.43
CA GLY A 281 -2.33 32.70 -19.49
C GLY A 281 -2.57 32.25 -18.04
N PHE A 282 -2.46 30.96 -17.75
CA PHE A 282 -2.69 30.41 -16.42
C PHE A 282 -1.70 30.97 -15.39
N ASP A 283 -2.23 31.50 -14.30
CA ASP A 283 -1.48 31.98 -13.14
C ASP A 283 -1.94 31.21 -11.89
N ILE A 284 -1.02 30.44 -11.30
CA ILE A 284 -1.33 29.62 -10.14
C ILE A 284 -1.71 30.47 -8.91
N ASP A 285 -1.12 31.65 -8.76
CA ASP A 285 -1.35 32.49 -7.58
C ASP A 285 -2.78 33.03 -7.63
N GLN A 286 -3.20 33.59 -8.77
CA GLN A 286 -4.57 34.06 -8.99
C GLN A 286 -5.60 32.95 -8.77
N TYR A 287 -5.38 31.76 -9.34
CA TYR A 287 -6.33 30.66 -9.17
C TYR A 287 -6.31 30.12 -7.74
N SER A 288 -5.16 30.07 -7.06
CA SER A 288 -5.07 29.60 -5.68
C SER A 288 -5.90 30.47 -4.73
N GLU A 289 -5.93 31.80 -4.94
CA GLU A 289 -6.76 32.72 -4.16
C GLU A 289 -8.27 32.44 -4.32
N LEU A 290 -8.72 32.10 -5.52
CA LEU A 290 -10.12 31.79 -5.81
C LEU A 290 -10.60 30.50 -5.14
N TYR A 291 -9.69 29.52 -5.03
CA TYR A 291 -9.92 28.22 -4.42
C TYR A 291 -9.34 28.12 -3.00
N ASN A 292 -9.07 29.27 -2.36
CA ASN A 292 -8.70 29.30 -0.94
C ASN A 292 -9.97 29.42 -0.09
N ASP A 293 -9.98 28.70 1.01
CA ASP A 293 -11.04 28.76 2.01
C ASP A 293 -10.42 28.87 3.41
N GLU A 294 -10.17 30.11 3.83
CA GLU A 294 -9.48 30.45 5.07
C GLU A 294 -10.24 29.97 6.32
N ASP A 295 -11.54 29.72 6.20
CA ASP A 295 -12.40 29.33 7.32
C ASP A 295 -12.06 27.92 7.86
N PHE A 296 -11.45 27.07 7.03
CA PHE A 296 -11.21 25.67 7.37
C PHE A 296 -9.77 25.35 7.82
N ASN A 297 -8.78 26.20 7.50
CA ASN A 297 -7.36 25.97 7.80
C ASN A 297 -6.87 24.57 7.36
N LEU A 298 -7.01 24.29 6.06
CA LEU A 298 -6.68 23.00 5.45
C LEU A 298 -5.18 22.83 5.20
N ASN A 299 -4.68 21.60 5.28
CA ASN A 299 -3.36 21.22 4.76
C ASN A 299 -3.41 21.14 3.22
N ILE A 300 -3.45 22.29 2.55
CA ILE A 300 -3.66 22.39 1.11
C ILE A 300 -2.37 22.67 0.35
N LYS A 301 -2.18 22.00 -0.79
CA LYS A 301 -1.21 22.36 -1.82
C LYS A 301 -1.93 22.60 -3.14
N TYR A 302 -1.60 23.74 -3.74
CA TYR A 302 -1.99 24.09 -5.10
C TYR A 302 -0.88 23.68 -6.07
N SER A 303 -1.23 23.07 -7.19
CA SER A 303 -0.27 22.69 -8.23
C SER A 303 -0.89 22.73 -9.61
N SER A 304 -0.07 23.08 -10.60
CA SER A 304 -0.44 23.06 -12.01
C SER A 304 -0.11 21.70 -12.62
N SER A 305 -0.92 21.26 -13.58
CA SER A 305 -0.66 20.03 -14.31
C SER A 305 -1.14 20.08 -15.77
N SER A 306 -0.45 19.29 -16.59
CA SER A 306 -0.97 18.85 -17.88
C SER A 306 -0.88 17.33 -17.93
N VAL A 307 -2.03 16.68 -18.05
CA VAL A 307 -2.08 15.22 -18.20
C VAL A 307 -1.52 14.78 -19.56
N VAL A 308 -1.66 15.60 -20.59
CA VAL A 308 -1.16 15.28 -21.93
C VAL A 308 0.36 15.17 -21.92
N ASP A 309 1.02 16.13 -21.28
CA ASP A 309 2.47 16.21 -21.22
C ASP A 309 3.06 15.56 -19.96
N GLY A 310 2.22 15.15 -19.02
CA GLY A 310 2.62 14.62 -17.71
C GLY A 310 3.16 15.67 -16.73
N GLN A 311 3.19 16.94 -17.13
CA GLN A 311 3.78 18.03 -16.36
C GLN A 311 3.08 18.15 -14.99
N GLY A 312 3.87 18.27 -13.93
CA GLY A 312 3.41 18.55 -12.57
C GLY A 312 2.76 17.37 -11.83
N LEU A 313 2.38 16.28 -12.51
CA LEU A 313 1.70 15.15 -11.87
C LEU A 313 2.59 14.43 -10.85
N ASN A 314 3.80 14.01 -11.24
CA ASN A 314 4.69 13.27 -10.36
C ASN A 314 5.06 14.05 -9.09
N ASP A 315 5.39 15.33 -9.22
CA ASP A 315 5.76 16.18 -8.08
C ASP A 315 4.56 16.44 -7.15
N SER A 316 3.37 16.57 -7.71
CA SER A 316 2.14 16.78 -6.95
C SER A 316 1.76 15.55 -6.14
N PHE A 317 1.73 14.37 -6.77
CA PHE A 317 1.42 13.12 -6.09
C PHE A 317 2.55 12.68 -5.15
N SER A 318 3.81 13.01 -5.43
CA SER A 318 4.91 12.79 -4.48
C SER A 318 4.74 13.61 -3.20
N TRP A 319 4.28 14.86 -3.30
CA TRP A 319 3.94 15.65 -2.12
C TRP A 319 2.76 15.05 -1.35
N LEU A 320 1.72 14.58 -2.06
CA LEU A 320 0.55 13.94 -1.44
C LEU A 320 0.98 12.73 -0.60
N VAL A 321 1.79 11.83 -1.20
CA VAL A 321 2.39 10.66 -0.55
C VAL A 321 3.18 11.06 0.70
N GLN A 322 4.02 12.09 0.61
CA GLN A 322 4.85 12.54 1.74
C GLN A 322 3.99 13.06 2.90
N ASN A 323 2.87 13.74 2.61
CA ASN A 323 2.01 14.31 3.64
C ASN A 323 1.02 13.30 4.22
N MET A 324 0.63 12.28 3.47
CA MET A 324 -0.09 11.10 3.99
C MET A 324 0.75 10.35 5.04
N LYS A 325 2.08 10.27 4.84
CA LYS A 325 3.00 9.65 5.80
C LYS A 325 3.14 10.41 7.13
N LEU A 326 2.85 11.72 7.14
CA LEU A 326 2.98 12.59 8.33
C LEU A 326 1.74 12.62 9.21
N THR A 327 0.59 12.15 8.72
CA THR A 327 -0.65 12.07 9.51
C THR A 327 -0.67 10.92 10.53
N ALA A 328 0.41 10.13 10.62
CA ALA A 328 0.61 9.01 11.54
C ALA A 328 0.91 9.38 13.01
N ASP A 329 0.90 10.67 13.39
CA ASP A 329 1.04 11.11 14.80
C ASP A 329 -0.26 10.87 15.63
N TYR A 330 -0.89 9.72 15.47
CA TYR A 330 -2.06 9.27 16.25
C TYR A 330 -1.82 7.91 16.90
#